data_AF-A0A7X7DVS4-F1
#
_entry.id   AF-A0A7X7DVS4-F1
#
_cell.length_a   1.000
_cell.length_b   1.000
_cell.length_c   1.000
_cell.angle_alpha   90.00
_cell.angle_beta   90.00
_cell.angle_gamma   90.00
#
_symmetry.space_group_name_H-M   'P 1'
#
loop_
_entity.id
_entity.type
_entity.pdbx_description
1 polymer ?
#
loop_
_entity_poly.entity_id
_entity_poly.type
_entity_poly.pdbx_seq_one_letter_code
_entity_poly.pdbx_strand_id
1 'polypeptide(L)'
;MKNILCIVLFFMLLGTSSAFAVPASPFPMEVKQPDGTVLELYRKGDEACNWVETADGYSVIHNPESGYWEYAQTSLQALELFSSGVVAEKGVQPPAHIKKGIAPVSFVPYGPPQPSGVKVDAAETVLQPDGKSIVLVWKTSAGLFWRTTHDGYPVAQNPRTGFWEYAVREPVVALVPSRILYRPGVEAPQGWAKHQRPTGCQRR
;
A
#
# COMPACT_ATOMS: atom_id res chain seq x y z
N MET A 1 10.45 -6.82 -45.45
CA MET A 1 11.29 -6.20 -44.41
C MET A 1 10.48 -5.56 -43.28
N LYS A 2 9.39 -4.83 -43.57
CA LYS A 2 8.51 -4.18 -42.57
C LYS A 2 7.94 -5.14 -41.51
N ASN A 3 7.61 -6.38 -41.89
CA ASN A 3 7.00 -7.38 -41.01
C ASN A 3 8.01 -7.97 -40.01
N ILE A 4 9.28 -8.09 -40.40
CA ILE A 4 10.36 -8.59 -39.54
C ILE A 4 10.70 -7.54 -38.47
N LEU A 5 10.69 -6.26 -38.83
CA LEU A 5 10.88 -5.16 -37.88
C LEU A 5 9.80 -5.17 -36.79
N CYS A 6 8.53 -5.43 -37.15
CA CYS A 6 7.43 -5.54 -36.19
C CYS A 6 7.60 -6.74 -35.23
N ILE A 7 8.10 -7.88 -35.71
CA ILE A 7 8.33 -9.07 -34.88
C ILE A 7 9.48 -8.82 -33.89
N VAL A 8 10.56 -8.18 -34.33
CA VAL A 8 11.69 -7.83 -33.46
C VAL A 8 11.27 -6.81 -32.38
N LEU A 9 10.47 -5.81 -32.74
CA LEU A 9 9.89 -4.87 -31.76
C LEU A 9 8.96 -5.57 -30.75
N PHE A 10 8.17 -6.55 -31.20
CA PHE A 10 7.29 -7.32 -30.34
C PHE A 10 8.07 -8.17 -29.31
N PHE A 11 9.18 -8.79 -29.72
CA PHE A 11 10.02 -9.57 -28.81
C PHE A 11 10.81 -8.71 -27.80
N MET A 12 11.19 -7.47 -28.16
CA MET A 12 11.81 -6.53 -27.20
C MET A 12 10.85 -6.08 -26.09
N LEU A 13 9.54 -6.02 -26.36
CA LEU A 13 8.52 -5.63 -25.38
C LEU A 13 8.20 -6.75 -24.35
N LEU A 14 8.57 -7.99 -24.65
CA LEU A 14 8.35 -9.14 -23.75
C LEU A 14 9.40 -9.22 -22.62
N GLY A 15 10.46 -8.41 -22.67
CA GLY A 15 11.58 -8.41 -21.72
C GLY A 15 11.41 -7.50 -20.50
N THR A 16 10.19 -7.33 -19.96
CA THR A 16 10.02 -6.55 -18.71
C THR A 16 10.41 -7.43 -17.51
N SER A 17 11.63 -7.25 -17.01
CA SER A 17 12.06 -7.86 -15.77
C SER A 17 11.32 -7.23 -14.59
N SER A 18 10.72 -8.07 -13.74
CA SER A 18 10.14 -7.62 -12.48
C SER A 18 11.25 -7.07 -11.58
N ALA A 19 11.25 -5.77 -11.33
CA ALA A 19 12.15 -5.17 -10.35
C ALA A 19 11.75 -5.67 -8.95
N PHE A 20 12.60 -6.50 -8.35
CA PHE A 20 12.47 -6.90 -6.97
C PHE A 20 12.85 -5.71 -6.09
N ALA A 21 11.95 -5.35 -5.17
CA ALA A 21 12.23 -4.33 -4.17
C ALA A 21 13.39 -4.79 -3.28
N VAL A 22 14.36 -3.92 -3.05
CA VAL A 22 15.54 -4.24 -2.24
C VAL A 22 15.18 -3.94 -0.79
N PRO A 23 15.33 -4.91 0.14
CA PRO A 23 15.15 -4.65 1.55
C PRO A 23 16.04 -3.51 2.02
N ALA A 24 15.54 -2.72 2.97
CA ALA A 24 16.33 -1.68 3.61
C ALA A 24 17.62 -2.27 4.20
N SER A 25 18.69 -1.46 4.14
CA SER A 25 19.99 -1.81 4.73
C SER A 25 19.83 -2.34 6.16
N PRO A 26 20.42 -3.50 6.51
CA PRO A 26 20.36 -4.02 7.87
C PRO A 26 21.27 -3.26 8.82
N PHE A 27 22.17 -2.42 8.31
CA PHE A 27 23.10 -1.64 9.12
C PHE A 27 22.43 -0.39 9.68
N PRO A 28 22.81 0.02 10.91
CA PRO A 28 22.28 1.23 11.49
C PRO A 28 22.71 2.49 10.73
N MET A 29 21.91 3.53 10.87
CA MET A 29 22.24 4.91 10.54
C MET A 29 22.38 5.72 11.83
N GLU A 30 23.41 6.57 11.88
CA GLU A 30 23.56 7.56 12.93
C GLU A 30 22.78 8.82 12.57
N VAL A 31 21.95 9.30 13.50
CA VAL A 31 21.25 10.57 13.37
C VAL A 31 21.53 11.47 14.56
N LYS A 32 21.72 12.76 14.32
CA LYS A 32 21.94 13.76 15.37
C LYS A 32 20.63 14.46 15.71
N GLN A 33 20.23 14.41 16.98
CA GLN A 33 19.10 15.16 17.52
C GLN A 33 19.43 16.65 17.63
N PRO A 34 18.42 17.54 17.72
CA PRO A 34 18.64 18.98 17.93
C PRO A 34 19.46 19.31 19.20
N ASP A 35 19.34 18.51 20.26
CA ASP A 35 20.14 18.66 21.49
C ASP A 35 21.60 18.17 21.36
N GLY A 36 21.97 17.64 20.20
CA GLY A 36 23.31 17.16 19.90
C GLY A 36 23.53 15.66 20.19
N THR A 37 22.57 14.99 20.84
CA THR A 37 22.62 13.54 21.07
C THR A 37 22.64 12.79 19.74
N VAL A 38 23.47 11.74 19.65
CA VAL A 38 23.51 10.86 18.48
C VAL A 38 22.68 9.60 18.78
N LEU A 39 21.82 9.22 17.84
CA LEU A 39 21.00 8.01 17.90
C LEU A 39 21.47 7.02 16.85
N GLU A 40 21.46 5.75 17.21
CA GLU A 40 21.56 4.64 16.28
C GLU A 40 20.15 4.15 15.91
N LEU A 41 19.79 4.22 14.63
CA LEU A 41 18.48 3.85 14.10
C LEU A 41 18.59 2.91 12.90
N TYR A 42 17.53 2.16 12.62
CA TYR A 42 17.50 1.15 11.57
C TYR A 42 16.36 1.45 10.60
N ARG A 43 16.67 1.59 9.30
CA ARG A 43 15.62 1.62 8.28
C ARG A 43 15.09 0.20 8.08
N LYS A 44 13.78 0.07 8.01
CA LYS A 44 13.06 -1.19 7.79
C LYS A 44 12.18 -1.07 6.56
N GLY A 45 11.79 -2.21 6.00
CA GLY A 45 10.92 -2.27 4.82
C GLY A 45 11.70 -2.24 3.50
N ASP A 46 11.10 -1.70 2.46
CA ASP A 46 11.60 -1.62 1.09
C ASP A 46 11.21 -0.29 0.40
N GLU A 47 11.39 -0.18 -0.92
CA GLU A 47 11.05 1.03 -1.67
C GLU A 47 9.53 1.32 -1.72
N ALA A 48 8.69 0.28 -1.55
CA ALA A 48 7.23 0.43 -1.54
C ALA A 48 6.71 0.82 -0.15
N CYS A 49 7.37 0.36 0.92
CA CYS A 49 7.07 0.79 2.27
C CYS A 49 8.31 0.71 3.16
N ASN A 50 8.69 1.83 3.77
CA ASN A 50 9.76 1.87 4.75
C ASN A 50 9.39 2.68 5.99
N TRP A 51 10.01 2.32 7.11
CA TRP A 51 9.91 3.03 8.39
C TRP A 51 11.24 2.93 9.13
N VAL A 52 11.33 3.56 10.30
CA VAL A 52 12.56 3.60 11.10
C VAL A 52 12.29 3.01 12.48
N GLU A 53 13.21 2.17 12.94
CA GLU A 53 13.18 1.55 14.27
C GLU A 53 14.43 1.86 15.08
N THR A 54 14.31 1.82 16.40
CA THR A 54 15.44 1.72 17.32
C THR A 54 16.02 0.30 17.29
N ALA A 55 17.23 0.12 17.84
CA ALA A 55 17.86 -1.21 17.98
C ALA A 55 16.96 -2.20 18.75
N ASP A 56 16.18 -1.70 19.71
CA ASP A 56 15.25 -2.50 20.53
C ASP A 56 13.91 -2.78 19.85
N GLY A 57 13.72 -2.30 18.61
CA GLY A 57 12.56 -2.59 17.78
C GLY A 57 11.39 -1.61 17.95
N TYR A 58 11.58 -0.42 18.52
CA TYR A 58 10.51 0.58 18.60
C TYR A 58 10.52 1.49 17.38
N SER A 59 9.36 1.70 16.75
CA SER A 59 9.26 2.59 15.61
C SER A 59 9.35 4.04 16.05
N VAL A 60 10.07 4.86 15.28
CA VAL A 60 10.29 6.28 15.56
C VAL A 60 10.04 7.14 14.33
N ILE A 61 9.64 8.38 14.54
CA ILE A 61 9.41 9.38 13.49
C ILE A 61 10.18 10.65 13.81
N HIS A 62 10.83 11.20 12.78
CA HIS A 62 11.33 12.57 12.83
C HIS A 62 10.17 13.55 12.76
N ASN A 63 9.90 14.26 13.85
CA ASN A 63 8.86 15.27 13.92
C ASN A 63 9.38 16.59 13.34
N PRO A 64 8.86 17.08 12.19
CA PRO A 64 9.37 18.30 11.57
C PRO A 64 9.10 19.57 12.38
N GLU A 65 8.13 19.55 13.31
CA GLU A 65 7.81 20.70 14.16
C GLU A 65 8.83 20.86 15.30
N SER A 66 9.17 19.75 15.97
CA SER A 66 10.14 19.76 17.08
C SER A 66 11.59 19.58 16.61
N GLY A 67 11.80 19.00 15.43
CA GLY A 67 13.09 18.57 14.90
C GLY A 67 13.64 17.30 15.55
N TYR A 68 12.90 16.68 16.49
CA TYR A 68 13.36 15.49 17.20
C TYR A 68 12.82 14.20 16.60
N TRP A 69 13.57 13.11 16.78
CA TRP A 69 13.02 11.77 16.67
C TRP A 69 12.22 11.40 17.91
N GLU A 70 10.96 11.06 17.69
CA GLU A 70 9.97 10.70 18.71
C GLU A 70 9.55 9.24 18.51
N TYR A 71 9.16 8.56 19.60
CA TYR A 71 8.47 7.29 19.50
C TYR A 71 7.24 7.46 18.59
N ALA A 72 7.00 6.49 17.73
CA ALA A 72 5.83 6.48 16.88
C ALA A 72 4.62 5.90 17.63
N GLN A 73 3.44 6.34 17.20
CA GLN A 73 2.18 5.68 17.51
C GLN A 73 1.36 5.51 16.24
N THR A 74 0.41 4.59 16.27
CA THR A 74 -0.53 4.40 15.17
C THR A 74 -1.68 5.41 15.26
N SER A 75 -2.09 5.94 14.12
CA SER A 75 -3.31 6.72 13.97
C SER A 75 -4.07 6.20 12.75
N LEU A 76 -5.40 6.28 12.76
CA LEU A 76 -6.24 5.88 11.63
C LEU A 76 -6.42 7.09 10.68
N GLN A 77 -6.05 6.94 9.41
CA GLN A 77 -6.14 8.03 8.42
C GLN A 77 -7.34 7.85 7.49
N ALA A 78 -7.62 6.61 7.06
CA ALA A 78 -8.65 6.33 6.07
C ALA A 78 -9.14 4.88 6.16
N LEU A 79 -10.22 4.55 5.44
CA LEU A 79 -10.71 3.18 5.24
C LEU A 79 -10.69 2.86 3.75
N GLU A 80 -9.67 2.15 3.27
CA GLU A 80 -9.48 1.88 1.84
C GLU A 80 -9.83 0.44 1.46
N LEU A 81 -9.91 0.18 0.16
CA LEU A 81 -10.12 -1.16 -0.38
C LEU A 81 -8.78 -1.84 -0.63
N PHE A 82 -8.62 -3.04 -0.09
CA PHE A 82 -7.43 -3.89 -0.24
C PHE A 82 -7.81 -5.23 -0.86
N SER A 83 -6.85 -5.87 -1.52
CA SER A 83 -7.05 -7.20 -2.09
C SER A 83 -7.26 -8.23 -0.96
N SER A 84 -8.23 -9.12 -1.11
CA SER A 84 -8.62 -10.08 -0.06
C SER A 84 -7.80 -11.37 -0.06
N GLY A 85 -6.97 -11.61 -1.07
CA GLY A 85 -6.38 -12.92 -1.35
C GLY A 85 -7.30 -13.88 -2.10
N VAL A 86 -8.55 -13.50 -2.38
CA VAL A 86 -9.52 -14.33 -3.12
C VAL A 86 -9.65 -13.81 -4.54
N VAL A 87 -9.20 -14.60 -5.52
CA VAL A 87 -9.25 -14.24 -6.95
C VAL A 87 -10.70 -14.06 -7.41
N ALA A 88 -10.97 -12.96 -8.13
CA ALA A 88 -12.25 -12.76 -8.77
C ALA A 88 -12.34 -13.60 -10.04
N GLU A 89 -13.37 -14.44 -10.15
CA GLU A 89 -13.59 -15.28 -11.33
C GLU A 89 -14.96 -15.00 -11.96
N LYS A 90 -15.02 -15.11 -13.30
CA LYS A 90 -16.24 -14.82 -14.05
C LYS A 90 -17.33 -15.83 -13.70
N GLY A 91 -18.47 -15.34 -13.20
CA GLY A 91 -19.62 -16.16 -12.85
C GLY A 91 -19.49 -16.92 -11.52
N VAL A 92 -18.43 -16.68 -10.75
CA VAL A 92 -18.21 -17.30 -9.44
C VAL A 92 -18.58 -16.30 -8.34
N GLN A 93 -19.31 -16.74 -7.33
CA GLN A 93 -19.61 -15.94 -6.15
C GLN A 93 -18.46 -16.05 -5.13
N PRO A 94 -18.08 -14.94 -4.46
CA PRO A 94 -17.06 -15.00 -3.42
C PRO A 94 -17.57 -15.70 -2.15
N PRO A 95 -16.67 -16.08 -1.22
CA PRO A 95 -17.03 -16.52 0.12
C PRO A 95 -17.88 -15.48 0.87
N ALA A 96 -18.70 -15.94 1.82
CA ALA A 96 -19.71 -15.13 2.51
C ALA A 96 -19.18 -13.90 3.28
N HIS A 97 -17.90 -13.86 3.65
CA HIS A 97 -17.31 -12.72 4.35
C HIS A 97 -17.00 -11.53 3.42
N ILE A 98 -17.01 -11.72 2.09
CA ILE A 98 -16.84 -10.67 1.10
C ILE A 98 -18.20 -9.97 0.87
N LYS A 99 -18.24 -8.66 1.10
CA LYS A 99 -19.48 -7.88 1.06
C LYS A 99 -19.60 -7.08 -0.24
N LYS A 100 -20.80 -7.07 -0.81
CA LYS A 100 -21.18 -6.17 -1.91
C LYS A 100 -21.28 -4.73 -1.42
N GLY A 101 -21.13 -3.79 -2.35
CA GLY A 101 -21.46 -2.38 -2.11
C GLY A 101 -20.57 -1.66 -1.09
N ILE A 102 -19.43 -2.25 -0.70
CA ILE A 102 -18.42 -1.52 0.06
C ILE A 102 -17.62 -0.62 -0.88
N ALA A 103 -17.35 0.60 -0.43
CA ALA A 103 -16.59 1.61 -1.15
C ALA A 103 -15.40 2.05 -0.29
N PRO A 104 -14.32 2.54 -0.91
CA PRO A 104 -13.25 3.20 -0.18
C PRO A 104 -13.75 4.52 0.41
N VAL A 105 -13.06 4.98 1.45
CA VAL A 105 -13.22 6.29 2.06
C VAL A 105 -11.81 6.86 2.21
N SER A 106 -11.52 7.95 1.52
CA SER A 106 -10.24 8.65 1.64
C SER A 106 -10.35 9.86 2.55
N PHE A 107 -9.22 10.30 3.09
CA PHE A 107 -9.06 11.61 3.72
C PHE A 107 -9.04 12.69 2.63
N VAL A 108 -9.88 13.74 2.71
CA VAL A 108 -9.91 14.81 1.70
C VAL A 108 -9.65 16.18 2.35
N PRO A 109 -8.59 16.87 1.89
CA PRO A 109 -8.74 18.27 1.51
C PRO A 109 -8.49 18.49 0.00
N TYR A 110 -7.78 17.57 -0.65
CA TYR A 110 -7.54 17.54 -2.10
C TYR A 110 -7.62 16.09 -2.57
N GLY A 111 -8.69 15.73 -3.28
CA GLY A 111 -8.87 14.38 -3.82
C GLY A 111 -7.88 14.08 -4.96
N PRO A 112 -7.64 12.80 -5.29
CA PRO A 112 -6.85 12.46 -6.47
C PRO A 112 -7.50 13.08 -7.72
N PRO A 113 -6.71 13.56 -8.70
CA PRO A 113 -7.27 14.03 -9.96
C PRO A 113 -8.10 12.90 -10.58
N GLN A 114 -9.31 13.23 -11.04
CA GLN A 114 -10.16 12.29 -11.76
C GLN A 114 -9.33 11.64 -12.87
N PRO A 115 -9.31 10.30 -13.00
CA PRO A 115 -8.70 9.68 -14.16
C PRO A 115 -9.48 10.14 -15.40
N SER A 116 -8.85 10.97 -16.23
CA SER A 116 -9.49 11.56 -17.41
C SER A 116 -9.90 10.45 -18.38
N GLY A 117 -11.19 10.43 -18.75
CA GLY A 117 -11.74 9.47 -19.71
C GLY A 117 -12.39 8.20 -19.11
N VAL A 118 -12.45 8.03 -17.78
CA VAL A 118 -13.19 6.91 -17.18
C VAL A 118 -14.69 7.11 -17.32
N LYS A 119 -15.35 6.20 -18.03
CA LYS A 119 -16.82 6.13 -18.07
C LYS A 119 -17.31 5.36 -16.85
N VAL A 120 -17.89 6.07 -15.88
CA VAL A 120 -18.58 5.48 -14.73
C VAL A 120 -19.64 4.50 -15.22
N ASP A 121 -19.82 3.39 -14.50
CA ASP A 121 -20.71 2.29 -14.83
C ASP A 121 -20.40 1.56 -16.15
N ALA A 122 -19.32 1.93 -16.85
CA ALA A 122 -18.87 1.16 -18.00
C ALA A 122 -18.26 -0.16 -17.56
N ALA A 123 -18.65 -1.22 -18.27
CA ALA A 123 -18.05 -2.53 -18.14
C ALA A 123 -16.81 -2.65 -19.04
N GLU A 124 -15.74 -3.20 -18.50
CA GLU A 124 -14.51 -3.54 -19.20
C GLU A 124 -14.20 -5.02 -19.01
N THR A 125 -13.71 -5.68 -20.06
CA THR A 125 -13.20 -7.06 -19.95
C THR A 125 -11.70 -6.99 -19.72
N VAL A 126 -11.24 -7.62 -18.64
CA VAL A 126 -9.83 -7.64 -18.22
C VAL A 126 -9.35 -9.09 -18.16
N LEU A 127 -8.09 -9.32 -18.54
CA LEU A 127 -7.43 -10.61 -18.37
C LEU A 127 -6.80 -10.70 -16.98
N GLN A 128 -7.07 -11.79 -16.29
CA GLN A 128 -6.30 -12.23 -15.14
C GLN A 128 -4.91 -12.71 -15.60
N PRO A 129 -3.90 -12.76 -14.71
CA PRO A 129 -2.58 -13.29 -15.03
C PRO A 129 -2.56 -14.73 -15.58
N ASP A 130 -3.55 -15.55 -15.25
CA ASP A 130 -3.71 -16.91 -15.77
C ASP A 130 -4.38 -16.97 -17.17
N GLY A 131 -4.67 -15.81 -17.78
CA GLY A 131 -5.32 -15.69 -19.08
C GLY A 131 -6.85 -15.80 -19.06
N LYS A 132 -7.47 -16.05 -17.90
CA LYS A 132 -8.94 -16.01 -17.81
C LYS A 132 -9.45 -14.58 -17.89
N SER A 133 -10.59 -14.38 -18.54
CA SER A 133 -11.24 -13.05 -18.59
C SER A 133 -12.23 -12.85 -17.45
N ILE A 134 -12.27 -11.64 -16.93
CA ILE A 134 -13.27 -11.14 -15.98
C ILE A 134 -13.89 -9.84 -16.50
N VAL A 135 -15.08 -9.51 -16.01
CA VAL A 135 -15.77 -8.25 -16.34
C VAL A 135 -15.79 -7.35 -15.12
N LEU A 136 -15.20 -6.17 -15.26
CA LEU A 136 -15.15 -5.15 -14.23
C LEU A 136 -16.03 -3.97 -14.61
N VAL A 137 -16.62 -3.32 -13.61
CA VAL A 137 -17.48 -2.14 -13.77
C VAL A 137 -16.90 -1.01 -12.94
N TRP A 138 -16.67 0.13 -13.58
CA TRP A 138 -16.18 1.34 -12.92
C TRP A 138 -17.25 1.96 -12.03
N LYS A 139 -16.86 2.39 -10.83
CA LYS A 139 -17.73 3.06 -9.86
C LYS A 139 -17.07 4.34 -9.36
N THR A 140 -17.90 5.29 -8.94
CA THR A 140 -17.45 6.53 -8.30
C THR A 140 -18.38 6.95 -7.16
N SER A 141 -17.82 7.62 -6.16
CA SER A 141 -18.55 8.33 -5.10
C SER A 141 -17.61 9.31 -4.43
N ALA A 142 -18.07 10.54 -4.16
CA ALA A 142 -17.31 11.56 -3.43
C ALA A 142 -15.88 11.78 -3.97
N GLY A 143 -15.70 11.73 -5.29
CA GLY A 143 -14.39 11.89 -5.95
C GLY A 143 -13.48 10.66 -5.88
N LEU A 144 -13.93 9.57 -5.25
CA LEU A 144 -13.24 8.28 -5.25
C LEU A 144 -13.69 7.43 -6.43
N PHE A 145 -12.80 6.57 -6.91
CA PHE A 145 -13.04 5.65 -8.00
C PHE A 145 -12.59 4.25 -7.59
N TRP A 146 -13.37 3.24 -7.95
CA TRP A 146 -13.02 1.84 -7.74
C TRP A 146 -13.68 0.96 -8.80
N ARG A 147 -13.36 -0.32 -8.79
CA ARG A 147 -13.94 -1.31 -9.71
C ARG A 147 -14.72 -2.35 -8.94
N THR A 148 -15.74 -2.88 -9.58
CA THR A 148 -16.58 -3.97 -9.08
C THR A 148 -16.71 -5.07 -10.11
N THR A 149 -17.01 -6.29 -9.71
CA THR A 149 -17.58 -7.30 -10.60
C THR A 149 -18.94 -6.81 -11.11
N HIS A 150 -19.46 -7.41 -12.19
CA HIS A 150 -20.85 -7.19 -12.63
C HIS A 150 -21.87 -7.29 -11.48
N ASP A 151 -21.67 -8.23 -10.55
CA ASP A 151 -22.60 -8.46 -9.42
C ASP A 151 -22.43 -7.49 -8.25
N GLY A 152 -21.59 -6.46 -8.39
CA GLY A 152 -21.41 -5.40 -7.40
C GLY A 152 -20.44 -5.70 -6.25
N TYR A 153 -19.59 -6.74 -6.37
CA TYR A 153 -18.50 -6.95 -5.42
C TYR A 153 -17.30 -6.10 -5.81
N PRO A 154 -16.73 -5.28 -4.92
CA PRO A 154 -15.55 -4.52 -5.23
C PRO A 154 -14.35 -5.44 -5.42
N VAL A 155 -13.43 -5.01 -6.29
CA VAL A 155 -12.19 -5.72 -6.59
C VAL A 155 -11.01 -4.78 -6.50
N ALA A 156 -9.86 -5.34 -6.13
CA ALA A 156 -8.57 -4.66 -6.12
C ALA A 156 -7.52 -5.57 -6.75
N GLN A 157 -6.59 -4.99 -7.51
CA GLN A 157 -5.49 -5.76 -8.04
C GLN A 157 -4.47 -6.03 -6.94
N ASN A 158 -4.12 -7.30 -6.74
CA ASN A 158 -3.04 -7.68 -5.86
C ASN A 158 -1.71 -7.27 -6.51
N PRO A 159 -0.93 -6.35 -5.90
CA PRO A 159 0.28 -5.82 -6.53
C PRO A 159 1.40 -6.86 -6.66
N ARG A 160 1.33 -7.98 -5.93
CA ARG A 160 2.35 -9.05 -6.00
C ARG A 160 2.05 -10.06 -7.09
N THR A 161 0.80 -10.49 -7.17
CA THR A 161 0.38 -11.57 -8.07
C THR A 161 -0.18 -11.05 -9.38
N GLY A 162 -0.58 -9.78 -9.42
CA GLY A 162 -1.24 -9.15 -10.55
C GLY A 162 -2.71 -9.53 -10.72
N PHE A 163 -3.22 -10.48 -9.90
CA PHE A 163 -4.61 -10.91 -9.97
C PHE A 163 -5.55 -9.82 -9.47
N TRP A 164 -6.68 -9.66 -10.13
CA TRP A 164 -7.83 -8.97 -9.56
C TRP A 164 -8.49 -9.90 -8.55
N GLU A 165 -8.48 -9.48 -7.29
CA GLU A 165 -9.08 -10.18 -6.18
C GLU A 165 -10.32 -9.41 -5.71
N TYR A 166 -11.25 -10.11 -5.06
CA TYR A 166 -12.29 -9.42 -4.30
C TYR A 166 -11.64 -8.49 -3.29
N ALA A 167 -12.21 -7.32 -3.11
CA ALA A 167 -11.69 -6.34 -2.17
C ALA A 167 -12.37 -6.47 -0.81
N VAL A 168 -11.56 -6.28 0.23
CA VAL A 168 -12.01 -6.01 1.60
C VAL A 168 -11.75 -4.55 1.95
N ARG A 169 -12.51 -4.02 2.90
CA ARG A 169 -12.28 -2.66 3.41
C ARG A 169 -11.43 -2.74 4.67
N GLU A 170 -10.26 -2.12 4.65
CA GLU A 170 -9.33 -2.11 5.78
C GLU A 170 -8.94 -0.68 6.19
N PRO A 171 -8.60 -0.48 7.47
CA PRO A 171 -8.05 0.78 7.94
C PRO A 171 -6.65 1.03 7.40
N VAL A 172 -6.46 2.22 6.82
CA VAL A 172 -5.15 2.79 6.57
C VAL A 172 -4.66 3.39 7.88
N VAL A 173 -3.68 2.74 8.49
CA VAL A 173 -3.02 3.20 9.70
C VAL A 173 -1.63 3.70 9.33
N ALA A 174 -1.31 4.92 9.73
CA ALA A 174 -0.01 5.52 9.60
C ALA A 174 0.64 5.64 10.97
N LEU A 175 1.97 5.65 10.95
CA LEU A 175 2.74 6.05 12.11
C LEU A 175 2.73 7.58 12.19
N VAL A 176 2.51 8.12 13.40
CA VAL A 176 2.59 9.55 13.70
C VAL A 176 3.48 9.78 14.92
N PRO A 177 4.10 10.96 15.09
CA PRO A 177 4.88 11.28 16.26
C PRO A 177 4.03 11.21 17.54
N SER A 178 4.55 10.57 18.60
CA SER A 178 3.87 10.47 19.90
C SER A 178 4.05 11.69 20.80
N ARG A 179 4.90 12.66 20.43
CA ARG A 179 5.39 13.73 21.31
C ARG A 179 6.29 13.26 22.45
N ILE A 180 6.70 11.98 22.46
CA ILE A 180 7.66 11.42 23.41
C ILE A 180 8.98 11.20 22.68
N LEU A 181 10.04 11.90 23.10
CA LEU A 181 11.36 11.80 22.47
C LEU A 181 11.96 10.40 22.66
N TYR A 182 12.56 9.86 21.60
CA TYR A 182 13.44 8.71 21.76
C TYR A 182 14.81 9.16 22.28
N ARG A 183 15.25 8.52 23.38
CA ARG A 183 16.57 8.70 23.98
C ARG A 183 17.21 7.32 24.24
N PRO A 184 18.44 7.07 23.77
CA PRO A 184 19.12 5.80 24.02
C PRO A 184 19.29 5.57 25.52
N GLY A 185 19.01 4.36 25.99
CA GLY A 185 19.09 3.99 27.41
C GLY A 185 17.93 4.48 28.28
N VAL A 186 16.94 5.18 27.73
CA VAL A 186 15.68 5.53 28.42
C VAL A 186 14.60 4.53 28.01
N GLU A 187 13.85 4.02 28.99
CA GLU A 187 12.80 3.04 28.75
C GLU A 187 11.70 3.60 27.82
N ALA A 188 11.20 2.76 26.92
CA ALA A 188 10.10 3.11 26.03
C ALA A 188 8.77 3.23 26.80
N PRO A 189 7.76 3.93 26.25
CA PRO A 189 6.44 4.01 26.87
C PRO A 189 5.84 2.63 27.18
N GLN A 190 5.28 2.48 28.38
CA GLN A 190 4.70 1.22 28.82
C GLN A 190 3.53 0.80 27.90
N GLY A 191 3.53 -0.45 27.46
CA GLY A 191 2.47 -1.02 26.61
C GLY A 191 2.62 -0.73 25.11
N TRP A 192 3.70 -0.05 24.68
CA TRP A 192 3.96 0.17 23.26
C TRP A 192 4.42 -1.11 22.58
N ALA A 193 3.79 -1.47 21.47
CA ALA A 193 4.20 -2.62 20.69
C ALA A 193 5.50 -2.31 19.94
N LYS A 194 6.40 -3.31 19.88
CA LYS A 194 7.57 -3.29 19.01
C LYS A 194 7.17 -3.59 17.57
N HIS A 195 7.99 -3.14 16.63
CA HIS A 195 7.87 -3.37 15.19
C HIS A 195 6.55 -2.88 14.60
N GLN A 196 6.01 -1.78 15.15
CA GLN A 196 4.85 -1.13 14.59
C GLN A 196 5.17 -0.61 13.19
N ARG A 197 4.25 -0.81 12.26
CA ARG A 197 4.42 -0.37 10.87
C ARG A 197 3.09 0.15 10.34
N PRO A 198 3.12 1.06 9.35
CA PRO A 198 1.90 1.47 8.68
C PRO A 198 1.16 0.29 8.02
N THR A 199 -0.17 0.37 7.92
CA THR A 199 -0.96 -0.55 7.09
C THR A 199 -0.75 -0.21 5.61
N GLY A 200 -0.98 -1.18 4.72
CA GLY A 200 -0.65 -1.08 3.29
C GLY A 200 0.77 -1.54 2.96
N CYS A 201 1.62 -1.70 3.98
CA CYS A 201 2.91 -2.39 3.89
C CYS A 201 2.70 -3.91 3.82
N GLN A 202 2.23 -4.39 2.67
CA GLN A 202 2.24 -5.82 2.35
C GLN A 202 3.71 -6.29 2.39
N ARG A 203 4.11 -7.12 3.37
CA ARG A 203 5.46 -7.73 3.35
C ARG A 203 5.52 -8.54 2.08
N ARG A 204 6.37 -8.20 1.10
CA ARG A 204 6.59 -9.07 -0.07
C ARG A 204 6.91 -10.49 0.38
#